data_AF-A0A2P6PHP5-F1
#
_entry.id   AF-A0A2P6PHP5-F1
#
_cell.length_a   1.000
_cell.length_b   1.000
_cell.length_c   1.000
_cell.angle_alpha   90.00
_cell.angle_beta   90.00
_cell.angle_gamma   90.00
#
_symmetry.space_group_name_H-M   'P 1'
#
loop_
_entity.id
_entity.type
_entity.pdbx_description
1 polymer ?
#
loop_
_entity_poly.entity_id
_entity_poly.type
_entity_poly.pdbx_seq_one_letter_code
_entity_poly.pdbx_strand_id
1 'polypeptide(L)' 'MLGSEIWRKRDVESFDAKPYLTTLLNYLLWCYYGLPFVNPNNILVVTINGIGLIIELIYLGISFFFFFRT' A
#
# COMPACT_ATOMS: atom_id res chain seq x y z
N MET A 1 33.97 0.71 6.66
CA MET A 1 33.59 2.14 6.82
C MET A 1 32.60 2.55 5.73
N LEU A 2 31.32 2.16 5.83
CA LEU A 2 30.28 2.60 4.88
C LEU A 2 28.89 2.52 5.53
N GLY A 3 28.77 3.07 6.74
CA GLY A 3 27.60 2.90 7.61
C GLY A 3 26.97 4.18 8.13
N SER A 4 27.11 5.35 7.50
CA SER A 4 26.73 6.61 8.15
C SER A 4 26.00 7.66 7.31
N GLU A 5 25.38 7.30 6.18
CA GLU A 5 24.62 8.26 5.36
C GLU A 5 23.08 8.05 5.42
N ILE A 6 22.56 7.15 6.27
CA ILE A 6 21.12 6.85 6.32
C ILE A 6 20.35 7.80 7.27
N TRP A 7 21.02 8.74 7.95
CA TRP A 7 20.42 9.54 9.03
C TRP A 7 20.06 10.98 8.68
N ARG A 8 20.09 11.40 7.41
CA ARG A 8 19.91 12.83 7.10
C ARG A 8 19.17 13.14 5.81
N LYS A 9 17.94 12.67 5.66
CA LYS A 9 16.96 13.31 4.77
C LYS A 9 15.57 13.29 5.38
N ARG A 10 15.15 14.45 5.93
CA ARG A 10 13.74 14.82 6.11
C ARG A 10 13.17 15.24 4.74
N ASP A 11 13.38 14.42 3.71
CA ASP A 11 12.79 14.67 2.39
C ASP A 11 11.38 14.06 2.39
N VAL A 12 10.41 14.88 2.81
CA VAL A 12 8.99 14.68 2.49
C VAL A 12 8.68 14.98 1.01
N GLU A 13 9.70 15.28 0.21
CA GLU A 13 9.59 15.80 -1.16
C GLU A 13 9.77 14.74 -2.25
N SER A 14 10.11 13.50 -1.89
CA SER A 14 10.16 12.37 -2.85
C SER A 14 8.96 11.44 -2.68
N PHE A 15 7.75 12.00 -2.64
CA PHE A 15 6.53 11.20 -2.73
C PHE A 15 6.42 10.64 -4.16
N ASP A 16 7.09 9.52 -4.41
CA ASP A 16 6.92 8.80 -5.66
C ASP A 16 5.62 7.98 -5.57
N ALA A 17 4.60 8.38 -6.32
CA ALA A 17 3.30 7.71 -6.33
C ALA A 17 3.36 6.28 -6.92
N LYS A 18 4.41 5.95 -7.69
CA LYS A 18 4.59 4.65 -8.36
C LYS A 18 4.57 3.45 -7.38
N PRO A 19 5.39 3.42 -6.31
CA PRO A 19 5.37 2.33 -5.34
C PRO A 19 4.01 2.16 -4.65
N TYR A 20 3.35 3.25 -4.26
CA TYR A 20 2.02 3.18 -3.64
C TYR A 20 0.96 2.58 -4.57
N LEU A 21 0.93 3.01 -5.83
CA LEU A 21 0.01 2.46 -6.83
C LEU A 21 0.28 0.97 -7.09
N THR A 22 1.55 0.57 -7.11
CA THR A 22 1.96 -0.82 -7.31
C THR A 22 1.51 -1.70 -6.15
N THR A 23 1.68 -1.23 -4.91
CA THR A 23 1.22 -1.94 -3.71
C THR A 23 -0.30 -2.07 -3.68
N LEU A 24 -1.02 -1.01 -4.04
CA LEU A 24 -2.48 -1.03 -4.09
C LEU A 24 -3.01 -2.03 -5.15
N LEU A 25 -2.41 -2.04 -6.34
CA LEU A 25 -2.70 -3.03 -7.38
C LEU A 25 -2.38 -4.46 -6.92
N ASN A 26 -1.29 -4.65 -6.17
CA ASN A 26 -0.93 -5.96 -5.64
C ASN A 26 -2.00 -6.50 -4.67
N TYR A 27 -2.44 -5.69 -3.71
CA TYR A 27 -3.51 -6.07 -2.79
C TYR A 27 -4.84 -6.33 -3.50
N LEU A 28 -5.19 -5.52 -4.51
CA LEU A 28 -6.40 -5.75 -5.33
C LEU A 28 -6.34 -7.09 -6.08
N LEU A 29 -5.19 -7.42 -6.67
CA LEU A 29 -5.00 -8.68 -7.39
C LEU A 29 -5.09 -9.89 -6.45
N TRP A 30 -4.49 -9.81 -5.26
CA TRP A 30 -4.60 -10.88 -4.26
C TRP A 30 -6.01 -11.02 -3.69
N CYS A 31 -6.71 -9.91 -3.45
CA CYS A 31 -8.11 -9.94 -3.05
C CYS A 31 -8.99 -10.59 -4.13
N TYR A 32 -8.79 -10.23 -5.40
CA TYR A 32 -9.51 -10.84 -6.52
C TYR A 32 -9.22 -12.34 -6.65
N TYR A 33 -7.96 -12.73 -6.53
CA TYR A 33 -7.53 -14.13 -6.61
C TYR A 33 -8.11 -15.00 -5.48
N GLY A 34 -8.22 -14.44 -4.27
CA GLY A 34 -8.75 -15.18 -3.13
C GLY A 34 -10.29 -15.29 -3.10
N LEU A 35 -11.02 -14.61 -3.99
CA LEU A 35 -12.48 -14.67 -4.01
C LEU A 35 -12.96 -16.13 -4.16
N PRO A 36 -14.04 -16.52 -3.46
CA PRO A 36 -14.52 -17.91 -3.46
C PRO A 36 -14.95 -18.41 -4.84
N PHE A 37 -15.24 -17.51 -5.77
CA PHE A 37 -15.55 -17.81 -7.17
C PHE A 37 -14.31 -18.16 -8.01
N VAL A 38 -13.13 -17.66 -7.63
CA VAL A 38 -11.86 -17.91 -8.33
C VAL A 38 -11.12 -19.07 -7.65
N ASN A 39 -11.10 -19.09 -6.32
CA ASN A 39 -10.40 -20.13 -5.57
C ASN A 39 -11.11 -20.43 -4.24
N PRO A 40 -11.98 -21.46 -4.18
CA PRO A 40 -12.89 -21.69 -3.05
C PRO A 40 -12.22 -22.02 -1.70
N ASN A 41 -10.91 -22.30 -1.68
CA ASN A 41 -10.17 -22.63 -0.45
C ASN A 41 -9.28 -21.49 0.09
N ASN A 42 -9.25 -20.31 -0.55
CA ASN A 42 -8.28 -19.24 -0.23
C ASN A 42 -8.89 -18.01 0.46
N ILE A 43 -9.96 -18.18 1.24
CA ILE A 43 -10.61 -17.09 1.99
C ILE A 43 -9.63 -16.33 2.89
N LEU A 44 -8.68 -17.01 3.55
CA LEU A 44 -7.66 -16.38 4.42
C LEU A 44 -6.79 -15.37 3.67
N VAL A 45 -6.52 -15.61 2.39
CA VAL A 45 -5.74 -14.72 1.53
C VAL A 45 -6.52 -13.44 1.25
N VAL A 46 -7.85 -13.52 1.06
CA VAL A 46 -8.71 -12.34 0.92
C VAL A 46 -8.73 -11.52 2.20
N THR A 47 -8.86 -12.15 3.36
CA THR A 47 -8.98 -11.42 4.62
C THR A 47 -7.71 -10.64 4.94
N ILE A 48 -6.53 -11.27 4.79
CA ILE A 48 -5.24 -10.61 5.04
C ILE A 48 -4.97 -9.50 4.02
N ASN A 49 -5.14 -9.77 2.72
CA ASN A 49 -4.89 -8.75 1.70
C ASN A 49 -5.94 -7.63 1.72
N GLY A 50 -7.17 -7.93 2.13
CA GLY A 50 -8.24 -6.96 2.28
C GLY A 50 -8.00 -5.99 3.44
N ILE A 51 -7.51 -6.49 4.58
CA ILE A 51 -7.09 -5.62 5.69
C ILE A 51 -5.91 -4.74 5.25
N GLY A 52 -4.93 -5.30 4.54
CA GLY A 52 -3.82 -4.56 3.95
C GLY A 52 -4.30 -3.44 3.01
N LEU A 53 -5.24 -3.74 2.12
CA LEU A 53 -5.87 -2.78 1.22
C LEU A 53 -6.56 -1.62 1.97
N ILE A 54 -7.31 -1.92 3.03
CA ILE A 54 -8.02 -0.90 3.81
C ILE A 54 -7.02 0.05 4.48
N ILE A 55 -5.96 -0.48 5.08
CA ILE A 55 -4.92 0.32 5.74
C ILE A 55 -4.20 1.22 4.71
N GLU A 56 -3.84 0.66 3.55
CA GLU A 56 -3.21 1.39 2.44
C GLU A 56 -4.09 2.55 1.95
N LEU A 57 -5.41 2.31 1.80
CA LEU A 57 -6.39 3.32 1.40
C LEU A 57 -6.55 4.44 2.43
N ILE A 58 -6.50 4.12 3.73
CA ILE A 58 -6.53 5.14 4.79
C ILE A 58 -5.28 6.02 4.70
N TYR A 59 -4.10 5.40 4.53
CA TYR A 59 -2.83 6.13 4.44
C TYR A 59 -2.78 7.07 3.22
N LEU A 60 -3.24 6.57 2.07
CA LEU A 60 -3.37 7.35 0.85
C LEU A 60 -4.44 8.43 0.96
N GLY A 61 -5.58 8.14 1.60
CA GLY A 61 -6.64 9.12 1.84
C GLY A 61 -6.17 10.29 2.69
N ILE A 62 -5.42 10.02 3.77
CA ILE A 62 -4.82 11.06 4.62
C ILE A 62 -3.77 11.86 3.83
N SER A 63 -2.89 11.19 3.09
CA SER A 63 -1.87 11.85 2.27
C SER A 63 -2.48 12.73 1.19
N PHE A 64 -3.52 12.23 0.50
CA PHE A 64 -4.24 12.97 -0.52
C PHE A 64 -4.97 14.19 0.06
N PHE A 65 -5.66 14.02 1.19
CA PHE A 65 -6.33 15.13 1.87
C PHE A 65 -5.34 16.22 2.33
N PHE A 66 -4.18 15.83 2.87
CA PHE A 66 -3.14 16.78 3.28
C PHE A 66 -2.51 17.49 2.08
N PHE A 67 -2.22 16.76 1.00
CA PHE A 67 -1.70 17.31 -0.26
C PHE A 67 -2.68 18.30 -0.90
N PHE A 68 -3.99 18.03 -0.88
CA PHE A 68 -5.00 18.93 -1.44
C PHE A 68 -5.33 20.13 -0.55
N ARG A 69 -4.93 20.09 0.72
CA ARG A 69 -5.19 21.13 1.72
C ARG A 69 -4.01 22.12 1.88
N THR A 70 -2.87 21.84 1.27
CA THR A 70 -1.69 22.73 1.16
C THR A 70 -1.64 23.35 -0.22
#